data_AF-A0A239NEC4-F1
#
_entry.id   AF-A0A239NEC4-F1
#
_cell.length_a   1.000
_cell.length_b   1.000
_cell.length_c   1.000
_cell.angle_alpha   90.00
_cell.angle_beta   90.00
_cell.angle_gamma   90.00
#
_symmetry.space_group_name_H-M   'P 1'
#
loop_
_entity.id
_entity.type
_entity.pdbx_description
1 polymer ?
#
loop_
_entity_poly.entity_id
_entity_poly.type
_entity_poly.pdbx_seq_one_letter_code
_entity_poly.pdbx_strand_id
1 'polypeptide(L)'
;MIGLMLGRLTGPTPGEPRLLAVQAQEGTLLLRFDQRATVEAGQIEGALALRVRAAGAATEGRMRLDGQPLRWRVENRDGQLWITLLSTRHLGGSWDSEEKDGDWVLRVHPQLR
;
A
#
# COMPACT_ATOMS: atom_id res chain seq x y z
N MET A 1 2.83 -46.79 0.58
CA MET A 1 4.22 -46.49 0.99
C MET A 1 4.90 -45.76 -0.16
N ILE A 2 5.44 -44.56 0.13
CA ILE A 2 6.37 -43.73 -0.66
C ILE A 2 5.85 -43.32 -2.05
N GLY A 3 5.64 -42.05 -2.39
CA GLY A 3 6.14 -40.80 -1.85
C GLY A 3 6.61 -39.95 -3.03
N LEU A 4 6.07 -38.75 -3.21
CA LEU A 4 6.62 -37.70 -4.08
C LEU A 4 5.83 -36.41 -3.84
N MET A 5 6.12 -35.74 -2.72
CA MET A 5 5.89 -34.30 -2.60
C MET A 5 7.15 -33.59 -3.08
N LEU A 6 7.18 -33.23 -4.36
CA LEU A 6 8.20 -32.37 -4.96
C LEU A 6 7.47 -31.36 -5.84
N GLY A 7 7.10 -30.23 -5.24
CA GLY A 7 6.32 -29.19 -5.91
C GLY A 7 6.09 -27.95 -5.07
N ARG A 8 7.18 -27.28 -4.67
CA ARG A 8 7.28 -25.85 -4.26
C ARG A 8 6.64 -25.44 -2.92
N LEU A 9 7.50 -25.25 -1.93
CA LEU A 9 7.29 -24.43 -0.71
C LEU A 9 7.32 -22.91 -0.99
N THR A 10 6.93 -22.46 -2.19
CA THR A 10 7.04 -21.05 -2.63
C THR A 10 5.78 -20.56 -3.37
N GLY A 11 4.62 -21.13 -3.08
CA GLY A 11 3.34 -20.55 -3.49
C GLY A 11 2.87 -19.53 -2.45
N PRO A 12 2.13 -18.47 -2.83
CA PRO A 12 1.57 -17.52 -1.86
C PRO A 12 0.82 -18.30 -0.77
N THR A 13 1.15 -18.01 0.48
CA THR A 13 0.49 -18.63 1.64
C THR A 13 -1.02 -18.42 1.50
N PRO A 14 -1.88 -19.44 1.65
CA PRO A 14 -3.33 -19.24 1.65
C PRO A 14 -3.69 -18.45 2.91
N GLY A 15 -3.68 -17.13 2.79
CA GLY A 15 -3.88 -16.17 3.87
C GLY A 15 -4.16 -14.78 3.30
N GLU A 16 -4.69 -13.90 4.13
CA GLU A 16 -4.92 -12.51 3.75
C GLU A 16 -3.57 -11.80 3.46
N PRO A 17 -3.45 -10.99 2.38
CA PRO A 17 -2.24 -10.23 2.11
C PRO A 17 -1.83 -9.38 3.32
N ARG A 18 -0.54 -9.32 3.63
CA ARG A 18 -0.02 -8.62 4.80
C ARG A 18 0.93 -7.50 4.40
N LEU A 19 0.70 -6.31 4.95
CA LEU A 19 1.61 -5.18 4.83
C LEU A 19 2.91 -5.48 5.58
N LEU A 20 4.01 -5.47 4.83
CA LEU A 20 5.37 -5.71 5.33
C LEU A 20 6.07 -4.39 5.69
N ALA A 21 5.90 -3.36 4.87
CA ALA A 21 6.57 -2.08 5.07
C ALA A 21 5.84 -0.93 4.37
N VAL A 22 6.05 0.28 4.90
CA VAL A 22 5.65 1.55 4.28
C VAL A 22 6.88 2.44 4.19
N GLN A 23 7.14 2.99 3.02
CA GLN A 23 8.27 3.87 2.78
C GLN A 23 7.83 5.10 1.98
N ALA A 24 8.24 6.29 2.41
CA ALA A 24 8.10 7.49 1.62
C ALA A 24 9.41 7.76 0.86
N GLN A 25 9.35 7.84 -0.47
CA GLN A 25 10.51 8.08 -1.32
C GLN A 25 10.14 9.05 -2.44
N GLU A 26 10.86 10.17 -2.56
CA GLU A 26 10.76 11.09 -3.70
C GLU A 26 9.33 11.52 -4.05
N GLY A 27 8.51 11.83 -3.04
CA GLY A 27 7.12 12.24 -3.28
C GLY A 27 6.14 11.07 -3.52
N THR A 28 6.63 9.83 -3.55
CA THR A 28 5.84 8.59 -3.67
C THR A 28 5.71 7.87 -2.34
N LEU A 29 4.53 7.31 -2.05
CA LEU A 29 4.33 6.38 -0.92
C LEU A 29 4.35 4.94 -1.45
N LEU A 30 5.31 4.16 -0.98
CA LEU A 30 5.50 2.75 -1.30
C LEU A 30 4.92 1.90 -0.17
N LEU A 31 4.06 0.95 -0.52
CA LEU A 31 3.51 -0.04 0.41
C LEU A 31 3.88 -1.44 -0.11
N ARG A 32 4.66 -2.17 0.68
CA ARG A 32 5.11 -3.52 0.31
C ARG A 32 4.30 -4.56 1.04
N PHE A 33 3.81 -5.55 0.30
CA PHE A 33 3.01 -6.66 0.78
C PHE A 33 3.70 -7.98 0.44
N ASP A 34 3.41 -9.00 1.22
CA ASP A 34 3.94 -10.38 1.02
C ASP A 34 3.30 -11.12 -0.17
N GLN A 35 2.21 -10.58 -0.70
CA GLN A 35 1.51 -11.08 -1.88
C GLN A 35 0.58 -10.01 -2.45
N ARG A 36 0.03 -10.27 -3.64
CA ARG A 36 -0.89 -9.36 -4.32
C ARG A 36 -2.15 -9.10 -3.50
N ALA A 37 -2.53 -7.83 -3.39
CA ALA A 37 -3.76 -7.40 -2.73
C ALA A 37 -4.73 -6.70 -3.69
N THR A 38 -6.01 -6.70 -3.36
CA THR A 38 -7.02 -5.92 -4.08
C THR A 38 -6.97 -4.48 -3.62
N VAL A 39 -6.79 -3.55 -4.57
CA VAL A 39 -6.80 -2.10 -4.34
C VAL A 39 -8.09 -1.50 -4.88
N GLU A 40 -8.76 -0.75 -4.03
CA GLU A 40 -9.90 0.07 -4.38
C GLU A 40 -9.54 1.52 -4.01
N ALA A 41 -9.66 2.44 -4.95
CA ALA A 41 -9.31 3.83 -4.70
C ALA A 41 -10.54 4.73 -4.64
N GLY A 42 -10.42 5.79 -3.84
CA GLY A 42 -11.39 6.86 -3.76
C GLY A 42 -10.72 8.22 -3.62
N GLN A 43 -11.41 9.28 -4.03
CA GLN A 43 -11.00 10.64 -3.76
C GLN A 43 -11.99 11.22 -2.74
N ILE A 44 -11.47 11.73 -1.62
CA ILE A 44 -12.25 12.41 -0.59
C ILE A 44 -11.81 13.87 -0.61
N GLU A 45 -12.71 14.84 -0.45
CA GLU A 45 -12.39 16.28 -0.58
C GLU A 45 -11.08 16.67 0.12
N GLY A 46 -10.02 16.97 -0.66
CA GLY A 46 -8.71 17.37 -0.15
C GLY A 46 -7.75 16.22 0.26
N ALA A 47 -8.13 14.96 0.09
CA ALA A 47 -7.32 13.79 0.41
C ALA A 47 -7.34 12.72 -0.69
N LEU A 48 -6.20 12.06 -0.87
CA LEU A 48 -6.10 10.85 -1.67
C LEU A 48 -6.28 9.65 -0.73
N ALA A 49 -7.28 8.81 -0.99
CA ALA A 49 -7.62 7.66 -0.14
C ALA A 49 -7.60 6.36 -0.95
N LEU A 50 -6.85 5.37 -0.47
CA LEU A 50 -6.83 4.03 -1.03
C LEU A 50 -7.27 3.05 0.04
N ARG A 51 -8.03 2.03 -0.39
CA ARG A 51 -8.46 0.91 0.43
C ARG A 51 -7.85 -0.35 -0.13
N VAL A 52 -7.12 -1.08 0.70
CA VAL A 52 -6.47 -2.32 0.29
C VAL A 52 -6.99 -3.45 1.16
N ARG A 53 -7.48 -4.53 0.55
CA ARG A 53 -7.87 -5.74 1.27
C ARG A 53 -6.61 -6.48 1.71
N ALA A 54 -6.18 -6.19 2.93
CA ALA A 54 -4.95 -6.69 3.53
C ALA A 54 -4.99 -6.51 5.06
N ALA A 55 -4.23 -7.34 5.76
CA ALA A 55 -3.89 -7.14 7.16
C ALA A 55 -2.61 -6.31 7.30
N GLY A 56 -2.47 -5.59 8.41
CA GLY A 56 -1.29 -4.79 8.67
C GLY A 56 -1.40 -4.01 9.97
N ALA A 57 -0.25 -3.56 10.47
CA ALA A 57 -0.22 -2.63 11.60
C ALA A 57 -0.58 -1.22 11.12
N ALA A 58 -1.32 -0.49 11.95
CA ALA A 58 -1.51 0.93 11.74
C ALA A 58 -0.17 1.66 11.85
N THR A 59 0.09 2.58 10.95
CA THR A 59 1.34 3.36 10.91
C THR A 59 1.09 4.69 10.22
N GLU A 60 1.87 5.70 10.58
CA GLU A 60 1.75 7.04 10.01
C GLU A 60 3.11 7.69 9.86
N GLY A 61 3.15 8.73 9.04
CA GLY A 61 4.37 9.49 8.85
C GLY A 61 4.15 10.73 8.00
N ARG A 62 5.28 11.29 7.58
CA ARG A 62 5.32 12.51 6.78
C ARG A 62 6.30 12.35 5.65
N MET A 63 6.04 13.08 4.59
CA MET A 63 6.91 13.20 3.43
C MET A 63 6.80 14.60 2.85
N ARG A 64 7.54 14.87 1.78
CA ARG A 64 7.40 16.12 1.03
C ARG A 64 6.97 15.80 -0.39
N LEU A 65 6.06 16.60 -0.91
CA LEU A 65 5.64 16.61 -2.31
C LEU A 65 5.83 18.04 -2.81
N ASP A 66 6.67 18.24 -3.83
CA ASP A 66 7.03 19.57 -4.35
C ASP A 66 7.45 20.57 -3.27
N GLY A 67 8.21 20.07 -2.28
CA GLY A 67 8.64 20.87 -1.15
C GLY A 67 7.54 21.21 -0.14
N GLN A 68 6.29 20.78 -0.33
CA GLN A 68 5.19 20.95 0.65
C GLN A 68 5.11 19.75 1.59
N PRO A 69 4.79 19.95 2.89
CA PRO A 69 4.60 18.85 3.82
C PRO A 69 3.34 18.05 3.47
N LEU A 70 3.48 16.73 3.38
CA LEU A 70 2.41 15.78 3.15
C LEU A 70 2.38 14.77 4.29
N ARG A 71 1.22 14.59 4.94
CA ARG A 71 1.04 13.53 5.95
C ARG A 71 0.45 12.31 5.28
N TRP A 72 0.85 11.13 5.75
CA TRP A 72 0.24 9.88 5.33
C TRP A 72 -0.08 9.04 6.56
N ARG A 73 -1.14 8.24 6.43
CA ARG A 73 -1.59 7.32 7.47
C ARG A 73 -2.09 6.03 6.84
N VAL A 74 -1.74 4.91 7.45
CA VAL A 74 -2.30 3.58 7.21
C VAL A 74 -3.06 3.18 8.47
N GLU A 75 -4.33 2.86 8.31
CA GLU A 75 -5.20 2.39 9.39
C GLU A 75 -5.72 1.00 9.05
N ASN A 76 -5.82 0.13 10.04
CA ASN A 76 -6.52 -1.14 9.90
C ASN A 76 -7.96 -0.97 10.37
N ARG A 77 -8.92 -1.20 9.48
CA ARG A 77 -10.36 -1.12 9.77
C ARG A 77 -11.08 -2.25 9.03
N ASP A 78 -11.82 -3.07 9.77
CA ASP A 78 -12.69 -4.12 9.21
C ASP A 78 -11.99 -5.08 8.23
N GLY A 79 -10.74 -5.46 8.51
CA GLY A 79 -9.95 -6.34 7.61
C GLY A 79 -9.48 -5.64 6.32
N GLN A 80 -9.37 -4.32 6.36
CA GLN A 80 -8.87 -3.51 5.25
C GLN A 80 -7.89 -2.46 5.76
N LEU A 81 -6.90 -2.16 4.93
CA LEU A 81 -6.01 -1.03 5.15
C LEU A 81 -6.55 0.21 4.45
N TRP A 82 -6.77 1.26 5.23
CA TRP A 82 -7.13 2.59 4.76
C TRP A 82 -5.87 3.45 4.71
N ILE A 83 -5.49 3.83 3.51
CA ILE A 83 -4.28 4.60 3.22
C ILE A 83 -4.74 6.00 2.84
N THR A 84 -4.45 6.97 3.68
CA THR A 84 -4.88 8.36 3.48
C THR A 84 -3.65 9.27 3.38
N LEU A 85 -3.58 10.07 2.33
CA LEU A 85 -2.58 11.12 2.16
C LEU A 85 -3.29 12.47 2.29
N LEU A 86 -2.76 13.35 3.15
CA LEU A 86 -3.35 14.65 3.48
C LEU A 86 -2.35 15.77 3.27
N SER A 87 -2.79 16.82 2.58
CA SER A 87 -2.05 18.06 2.33
C SER A 87 -2.87 19.27 2.79
N THR A 88 -2.21 20.42 2.94
CA THR A 88 -2.88 21.72 3.13
C THR A 88 -3.42 22.29 1.81
N ARG A 89 -3.14 21.62 0.68
CA ARG A 89 -3.60 21.94 -0.66
C ARG A 89 -4.46 20.80 -1.20
N HIS A 90 -5.23 21.05 -2.26
CA HIS A 90 -5.94 19.98 -2.94
C HIS A 90 -4.98 18.89 -3.40
N LEU A 91 -5.34 17.65 -3.10
CA LEU A 91 -4.54 16.48 -3.40
C LEU A 91 -5.30 15.56 -4.34
N GLY A 92 -4.68 15.22 -5.45
CA GLY A 92 -5.05 14.10 -6.31
C GLY A 92 -3.89 13.10 -6.41
N GLY A 93 -3.97 12.20 -7.37
CA GLY A 93 -2.87 11.29 -7.68
C GLY A 93 -3.33 10.09 -8.47
N SER A 94 -2.38 9.21 -8.73
CA SER A 94 -2.58 7.89 -9.32
C SER A 94 -1.87 6.84 -8.47
N TRP A 95 -2.08 5.58 -8.79
CA TRP A 95 -1.31 4.48 -8.22
C TRP A 95 -1.02 3.43 -9.28
N ASP A 96 0.08 2.71 -9.08
CA ASP A 96 0.43 1.50 -9.82
C ASP A 96 0.91 0.42 -8.87
N SER A 97 1.09 -0.78 -9.39
CA SER A 97 1.66 -1.87 -8.63
C SER A 97 2.62 -2.71 -9.43
N GLU A 98 3.62 -3.25 -8.76
CA GLU A 98 4.58 -4.19 -9.32
C GLU A 98 4.72 -5.41 -8.42
N GLU A 99 4.92 -6.57 -9.01
CA GLU A 99 5.31 -7.79 -8.30
C GLU A 99 6.78 -8.07 -8.59
N LYS A 100 7.59 -8.18 -7.53
CA LYS A 100 9.03 -8.39 -7.63
C LYS A 100 9.52 -9.29 -6.50
N ASP A 101 10.23 -10.35 -6.87
CA ASP A 101 10.87 -11.28 -5.93
C ASP A 101 9.91 -11.88 -4.87
N GLY A 102 8.64 -12.06 -5.23
CA GLY A 102 7.59 -12.58 -4.35
C GLY A 102 6.89 -11.51 -3.50
N ASP A 103 7.41 -10.28 -3.47
CA ASP A 103 6.73 -9.14 -2.88
C ASP A 103 5.83 -8.44 -3.90
N TRP A 104 4.73 -7.87 -3.42
CA TRP A 104 3.89 -7.00 -4.21
C TRP A 104 3.96 -5.57 -3.66
N VAL A 105 4.33 -4.62 -4.50
CA VAL A 105 4.55 -3.22 -4.14
C VAL A 105 3.47 -2.36 -4.77
N LEU A 106 2.70 -1.66 -3.95
CA LEU A 106 1.78 -0.59 -4.36
C LEU A 106 2.51 0.75 -4.26
N ARG A 107 2.50 1.51 -5.36
CA ARG A 107 3.06 2.87 -5.42
C ARG A 107 1.94 3.87 -5.54
N VAL A 108 1.89 4.81 -4.60
CA VAL A 108 0.95 5.93 -4.63
C VAL A 108 1.70 7.18 -5.05
N HIS A 109 1.26 7.78 -6.16
CA HIS A 109 1.83 9.00 -6.76
C HIS A 109 0.89 10.18 -6.48
N PRO A 110 0.99 10.81 -5.30
CA PRO A 110 0.21 12.00 -5.01
C PRO A 110 0.63 13.16 -5.90
N GLN A 111 -0.33 13.99 -6.25
CA GLN A 111 -0.15 15.18 -7.08
C GLN A 111 -0.91 16.34 -6.45
N LEU A 112 -0.23 17.48 -6.28
CA LEU A 112 -0.91 18.72 -5.89
C LEU A 112 -1.76 19.21 -7.07
N ARG A 113 -3.00 19.61 -6.77
CA ARG A 113 -3.90 20.24 -7.74
C ARG A 113 -4.06 21.73 -7.46
#